data_AF-A0A8H5H7X0-F1
#
_entry.id   AF-A0A8H5H7X0-F1
#
_cell.length_a   1.000
_cell.length_b   1.000
_cell.length_c   1.000
_cell.angle_alpha   90.00
_cell.angle_beta   90.00
_cell.angle_gamma   90.00
#
_symmetry.space_group_name_H-M   'P 1'
#
loop_
_entity.id
_entity.type
_entity.pdbx_description
1 polymer ?
#
loop_
_entity_poly.entity_id
_entity_poly.type
_entity_poly.pdbx_seq_one_letter_code
_entity_poly.pdbx_strand_id
1 'polypeptide(L)'
;MRVEILEQEFVFWGAGPALNQSQLTQWCQLRPEHDSKRLHDLGPFDYAFLMLENERLENPKAPALYFCFNQKGEPKAALILRAVFSPRAASPPDLKPTPEIRRVWPHEEIRARYLFIP
;
A
#
# COMPACT_ATOMS: atom_id res chain seq x y z
N MET A 1 24.88 -14.09 -9.50
CA MET A 1 24.44 -14.14 -8.09
C MET A 1 23.07 -14.78 -8.08
N ARG A 2 22.95 -16.03 -7.63
CA ARG A 2 21.70 -16.78 -7.56
C ARG A 2 21.19 -16.61 -6.13
N VAL A 3 20.11 -15.85 -5.94
CA VAL A 3 19.46 -15.77 -4.63
C VAL A 3 18.59 -17.03 -4.53
N GLU A 4 19.16 -18.09 -3.97
CA GLU A 4 18.40 -19.25 -3.55
C GLU A 4 17.62 -18.83 -2.30
N ILE A 5 16.32 -18.55 -2.49
CA ILE A 5 15.39 -18.45 -1.38
C ILE A 5 15.28 -19.89 -0.86
N LEU A 6 16.09 -20.21 0.14
CA LEU A 6 15.90 -21.39 0.98
C LEU A 6 14.42 -21.41 1.37
N GLU A 7 13.76 -22.56 1.22
CA GLU A 7 12.34 -22.81 1.51
C GLU A 7 11.99 -22.48 2.97
N GLN A 8 12.07 -21.21 3.34
CA GLN A 8 11.80 -20.70 4.67
C GLN A 8 10.41 -20.10 4.65
N GLU A 9 9.60 -20.71 5.49
CA GLU A 9 8.18 -20.53 5.68
C GLU A 9 7.89 -19.11 6.20
N PHE A 10 7.88 -18.11 5.33
CA PHE A 10 7.44 -16.76 5.71
C PHE A 10 5.98 -16.56 5.31
N VAL A 11 5.20 -15.91 6.17
CA VAL A 11 3.83 -15.49 5.90
C VAL A 11 3.81 -13.97 5.75
N PHE A 12 3.10 -13.52 4.72
CA PHE A 12 2.85 -12.10 4.48
C PHE A 12 1.58 -11.67 5.21
N TRP A 13 1.72 -10.64 6.04
CA TRP A 13 0.63 -10.02 6.78
C TRP A 13 0.41 -8.62 6.24
N GLY A 14 -0.74 -8.37 5.62
CA GLY A 14 -1.08 -7.08 5.01
C GLY A 14 -2.45 -6.57 5.44
N ALA A 15 -2.53 -5.30 5.84
CA ALA A 15 -3.81 -4.62 6.02
C ALA A 15 -3.78 -3.19 5.49
N GLY A 16 -4.84 -2.79 4.80
CA GLY A 16 -4.97 -1.48 4.22
C GLY A 16 -6.16 -1.36 3.26
N PRO A 17 -6.51 -0.14 2.83
CA PRO A 17 -7.62 0.08 1.93
C PRO A 17 -7.21 -0.24 0.50
N ALA A 18 -8.17 -0.77 -0.26
CA ALA A 18 -8.10 -0.80 -1.72
C ALA A 18 -8.74 0.48 -2.25
N LEU A 19 -7.98 1.29 -2.96
CA LEU A 19 -8.41 2.54 -3.56
C LEU A 19 -8.52 2.35 -5.07
N ASN A 20 -9.69 2.64 -5.64
CA ASN A 20 -9.79 2.84 -7.08
C ASN A 20 -9.09 4.14 -7.50
N GLN A 21 -8.99 4.39 -8.81
CA GLN A 21 -8.32 5.58 -9.34
C GLN A 21 -8.85 6.90 -8.74
N SER A 22 -10.17 7.08 -8.63
CA SER A 22 -10.76 8.31 -8.09
C SER A 22 -10.41 8.51 -6.61
N GLN A 23 -10.50 7.44 -5.81
CA GLN A 23 -10.14 7.47 -4.39
C GLN A 23 -8.64 7.72 -4.21
N LEU A 24 -7.81 7.15 -5.08
CA LEU A 24 -6.36 7.36 -5.06
C LEU A 24 -6.01 8.80 -5.45
N THR A 25 -6.67 9.38 -6.46
CA THR A 25 -6.51 10.79 -6.81
C THR A 25 -6.85 11.70 -5.64
N GLN A 26 -8.00 11.48 -4.99
CA GLN A 26 -8.41 12.24 -3.81
C GLN A 26 -7.39 12.09 -2.67
N TRP A 27 -6.93 10.86 -2.43
CA TRP A 27 -5.90 10.60 -1.44
C TRP A 27 -4.62 11.40 -1.71
N CYS A 28 -4.13 11.41 -2.97
CA CYS A 28 -2.96 12.20 -3.37
C CYS A 28 -3.15 13.71 -3.16
N GLN A 29 -4.35 14.23 -3.39
CA GLN A 29 -4.68 15.65 -3.23
C GLN A 29 -4.75 16.10 -1.77
N LEU A 30 -5.04 15.18 -0.85
CA LEU A 30 -5.12 15.45 0.59
C LEU A 30 -3.74 15.45 1.29
N ARG A 31 -2.66 15.14 0.57
CA ARG A 31 -1.31 15.12 1.13
C ARG A 31 -0.76 16.55 1.29
N PRO A 32 -0.06 16.86 2.40
CA PRO A 32 0.56 18.18 2.59
C PRO A 32 1.52 18.58 1.46
N GLU A 33 2.25 17.61 0.92
CA GLU A 33 3.22 17.73 -0.17
C GLU A 33 2.60 17.60 -1.58
N HIS A 34 1.29 17.80 -1.72
CA HIS A 34 0.60 17.68 -2.99
C HIS A 34 1.16 18.64 -4.06
N ASP A 35 1.45 18.07 -5.24
CA ASP A 35 1.86 18.76 -6.46
C ASP A 35 0.86 18.42 -7.56
N SER A 36 -0.03 19.37 -7.87
CA SER A 36 -1.10 19.19 -8.85
C SER A 36 -0.57 18.93 -10.26
N LYS A 37 0.54 19.55 -10.63
CA LYS A 37 1.15 19.39 -11.96
C LYS A 37 1.71 17.99 -12.08
N ARG A 38 2.48 17.55 -11.09
CA ARG A 38 3.09 16.22 -11.11
C ARG A 38 2.06 15.10 -11.01
N LEU A 39 0.96 15.30 -10.27
CA LEU A 39 -0.17 14.37 -10.26
C LEU A 39 -0.84 14.26 -11.63
N HIS A 40 -1.01 15.39 -12.32
CA HIS A 40 -1.58 15.41 -13.67
C HIS A 40 -0.65 14.71 -14.68
N ASP A 41 0.65 15.00 -14.63
CA ASP A 41 1.62 14.50 -15.61
C ASP A 41 1.88 12.98 -15.46
N LEU A 42 1.86 12.46 -14.23
CA LEU A 42 2.12 11.04 -13.94
C LEU A 42 0.84 10.20 -13.82
N GLY A 43 -0.29 10.83 -13.52
CA GLY A 43 -1.47 10.13 -13.06
C GLY A 43 -1.35 9.64 -11.60
N PRO A 44 -2.48 9.20 -11.00
CA PRO A 44 -2.56 8.96 -9.55
C PRO A 44 -1.76 7.74 -9.07
N PHE A 45 -1.58 6.72 -9.90
CA PHE A 45 -0.88 5.49 -9.52
C PHE A 45 0.62 5.73 -9.37
N ASP A 46 1.27 6.26 -10.40
CA ASP A 46 2.71 6.54 -10.40
C ASP A 46 3.04 7.68 -9.42
N TYR A 47 2.16 8.67 -9.29
CA TYR A 47 2.31 9.72 -8.30
C TYR A 47 2.26 9.18 -6.86
N ALA A 48 1.30 8.30 -6.54
CA ALA A 48 1.20 7.66 -5.24
C ALA A 48 2.43 6.79 -4.92
N PHE A 49 2.95 6.07 -5.91
CA PHE A 49 4.17 5.28 -5.76
C PHE A 49 5.37 6.15 -5.37
N LEU A 50 5.61 7.23 -6.12
CA LEU A 50 6.73 8.12 -5.85
C LEU A 50 6.64 8.79 -4.48
N MET A 51 5.44 9.20 -4.07
CA MET A 51 5.25 9.76 -2.72
C MET A 51 5.59 8.76 -1.63
N LEU A 52 5.08 7.53 -1.72
CA LEU A 52 5.30 6.51 -0.69
C LEU A 52 6.74 5.98 -0.68
N GLU A 53 7.40 5.88 -1.82
CA GLU A 53 8.83 5.54 -1.87
C GLU A 53 9.69 6.61 -1.18
N ASN A 54 9.41 7.90 -1.42
CA ASN A 54 10.08 8.97 -0.72
C ASN A 54 9.81 8.92 0.80
N GLU A 55 8.56 8.68 1.20
CA GLU A 55 8.20 8.53 2.62
C GLU A 55 8.91 7.31 3.24
N ARG A 56 9.10 6.21 2.51
CA ARG A 56 9.81 5.02 2.98
C ARG A 56 11.30 5.23 3.17
N LEU A 57 11.93 6.08 2.37
CA LEU A 57 13.34 6.47 2.55
C LEU A 57 13.55 7.19 3.88
N GLU A 58 12.57 8.00 4.30
CA GLU A 58 12.60 8.74 5.56
C GLU A 58 12.04 7.94 6.75
N ASN A 59 11.10 7.04 6.49
CA ASN A 59 10.41 6.22 7.47
C ASN A 59 10.22 4.78 6.97
N PRO A 60 11.08 3.82 7.38
CA PRO A 60 10.97 2.41 6.96
C PRO A 60 9.64 1.72 7.35
N LYS A 61 8.83 2.33 8.23
CA LYS A 61 7.51 1.83 8.62
C LYS A 61 6.35 2.41 7.78
N ALA A 62 6.65 3.28 6.81
CA ALA A 62 5.65 3.83 5.92
C ALA A 62 4.95 2.70 5.12
N PRO A 63 3.66 2.88 4.78
CA PRO A 63 2.90 1.86 4.09
C PRO A 63 3.47 1.59 2.69
N ALA A 64 3.35 0.34 2.27
CA ALA A 64 3.71 -0.10 0.93
C ALA A 64 2.52 0.07 -0.03
N LEU A 65 2.81 0.40 -1.29
CA LEU A 65 1.81 0.46 -2.35
C LEU A 65 1.86 -0.80 -3.20
N TYR A 66 0.72 -1.44 -3.41
CA TYR A 66 0.58 -2.55 -4.35
C TYR A 66 -0.49 -2.22 -5.39
N PHE A 67 -0.27 -2.62 -6.63
CA PHE A 67 -1.19 -2.34 -7.72
C PHE A 67 -1.98 -3.59 -8.13
N CYS A 68 -3.27 -3.42 -8.35
CA CYS A 68 -4.14 -4.42 -8.94
C CYS A 68 -4.34 -4.08 -10.41
N PHE A 69 -3.86 -4.94 -11.31
CA PHE A 69 -3.94 -4.74 -12.75
C PHE A 69 -5.16 -5.46 -13.35
N ASN A 70 -5.72 -4.89 -14.42
CA ASN A 70 -6.73 -5.56 -15.23
C ASN A 70 -6.06 -6.59 -16.18
N GLN A 71 -6.87 -7.32 -16.97
CA GLN A 71 -6.37 -8.30 -17.93
C GLN A 71 -5.50 -7.70 -19.06
N LYS A 72 -5.53 -6.39 -19.24
CA LYS A 72 -4.70 -5.64 -20.20
C LYS A 72 -3.39 -5.14 -19.59
N GLY A 73 -3.15 -5.40 -18.31
CA GLY A 73 -1.97 -4.92 -17.59
C GLY A 73 -2.08 -3.47 -17.12
N GLU A 74 -3.27 -2.87 -17.12
CA GLU A 74 -3.48 -1.49 -16.67
C GLU A 74 -3.87 -1.46 -15.18
N PRO A 75 -3.31 -0.55 -14.36
CA PRO A 75 -3.65 -0.46 -12.95
C PRO A 75 -5.10 0.01 -12.78
N LYS A 76 -5.89 -0.76 -12.03
CA LYS A 76 -7.32 -0.48 -11.74
C LYS A 76 -7.55 -0.03 -10.30
N ALA A 77 -6.72 -0.50 -9.39
CA ALA A 77 -6.77 -0.14 -7.99
C ALA A 77 -5.39 -0.21 -7.37
N ALA A 78 -5.20 0.50 -6.27
CA ALA A 78 -4.01 0.46 -5.44
C ALA A 78 -4.37 0.04 -4.01
N LEU A 79 -3.52 -0.75 -3.40
CA LEU A 79 -3.59 -1.19 -2.02
C LEU A 79 -2.50 -0.46 -1.24
N ILE A 80 -2.88 0.39 -0.28
CA ILE A 80 -1.94 1.05 0.62
C ILE A 80 -1.84 0.20 1.89
N LEU A 81 -0.85 -0.70 1.94
CA LEU A 81 -0.76 -1.73 2.98
C LEU A 81 0.30 -1.41 4.01
N ARG A 82 -0.02 -1.60 5.29
CA ARG A 82 1.01 -2.01 6.24
C ARG A 82 1.30 -3.48 6.00
N ALA A 83 2.54 -3.79 5.65
CA ALA A 83 2.99 -5.14 5.36
C ALA A 83 4.06 -5.59 6.37
N VAL A 84 3.94 -6.82 6.87
CA VAL A 84 4.94 -7.45 7.74
C VAL A 84 5.17 -8.87 7.24
N PHE A 85 6.43 -9.26 7.08
CA PHE A 85 6.83 -10.64 6.87
C PHE A 85 7.19 -11.24 8.23
N SER A 86 6.60 -12.38 8.58
CA SER A 86 6.97 -13.14 9.77
C SER A 86 7.23 -14.60 9.42
N PRO A 87 7.98 -15.34 10.23
CA PRO A 87 7.99 -16.79 10.15
C PRO A 87 6.56 -17.35 10.26
N ARG A 88 6.28 -18.49 9.61
CA ARG A 88 4.96 -19.14 9.54
C ARG A 88 4.46 -19.61 10.90
N ALA A 89 5.39 -20.00 11.77
CA ALA A 89 5.10 -20.37 13.16
C ALA A 89 4.84 -19.16 14.08
N ALA A 90 5.04 -17.92 13.60
CA ALA A 90 4.82 -16.72 14.42
C ALA A 90 3.34 -16.36 14.51
N SER A 91 2.95 -15.80 15.66
CA SER A 91 1.61 -15.23 15.82
C SER A 91 1.36 -14.09 14.84
N PRO A 92 0.11 -13.88 14.38
CA PRO A 92 -0.25 -12.75 13.54
C PRO A 92 0.20 -11.41 14.16
N PRO A 93 0.87 -10.53 13.42
CA PRO A 93 1.26 -9.22 13.92
C PRO A 93 0.04 -8.30 14.06
N ASP A 94 0.13 -7.29 14.93
CA ASP A 94 -0.90 -6.25 15.00
C ASP A 94 -0.85 -5.36 13.75
N LEU A 95 -1.81 -5.59 12.87
CA LEU A 95 -2.03 -4.85 11.63
C LEU A 95 -3.05 -3.72 11.78
N LYS A 96 -3.44 -3.33 13.00
CA LYS A 96 -4.36 -2.20 13.19
C LYS A 96 -3.85 -0.95 12.47
N PRO A 97 -4.76 -0.13 11.93
CA PRO A 97 -4.40 1.14 11.30
C PRO A 97 -3.59 2.00 12.26
N THR A 98 -2.36 2.33 11.86
CA THR A 98 -1.58 3.36 12.54
C THR A 98 -2.24 4.73 12.31
N PRO A 99 -1.91 5.77 13.10
CA PRO A 99 -2.43 7.12 12.84
C PRO A 99 -2.24 7.59 11.39
N GLU A 100 -1.16 7.19 10.73
CA GLU A 100 -0.86 7.47 9.33
C GLU A 100 -1.84 6.75 8.39
N ILE A 101 -2.12 5.47 8.64
CA ILE A 101 -3.18 4.75 7.90
C ILE A 101 -4.55 5.34 8.21
N ARG A 102 -4.82 5.82 9.43
CA ARG A 102 -6.08 6.51 9.77
C ARG A 102 -6.24 7.85 9.05
N ARG A 103 -5.14 8.57 8.78
CA ARG A 103 -5.18 9.78 7.92
C ARG A 103 -5.56 9.44 6.49
N VAL A 104 -5.16 8.26 6.01
CA VAL A 104 -5.53 7.68 4.70
C VAL A 104 -6.96 7.07 4.74
N TRP A 105 -7.47 6.78 5.94
CA TRP A 105 -8.70 6.04 6.23
C TRP A 105 -9.62 6.82 7.19
N PRO A 106 -10.22 7.94 6.76
CA PRO A 106 -11.11 8.72 7.62
C PRO A 106 -12.53 8.10 7.77
N HIS A 107 -12.90 7.09 6.96
CA HIS A 107 -14.26 6.52 6.95
C HIS A 107 -14.32 5.04 7.31
N GLU A 108 -15.18 4.69 8.27
CA GLU A 108 -15.51 3.32 8.74
C GLU A 108 -16.09 2.40 7.64
N GLU A 109 -16.45 2.93 6.46
CA GLU A 109 -17.17 2.17 5.42
C GLU A 109 -16.28 1.45 4.40
N ILE A 110 -14.97 1.71 4.35
CA ILE A 110 -14.07 0.90 3.51
C ILE A 110 -13.87 -0.42 4.24
N ARG A 111 -14.67 -1.44 3.92
CA ARG A 111 -14.46 -2.81 4.41
C ARG A 111 -13.02 -3.21 4.11
N ALA A 112 -12.18 -3.24 5.13
CA ALA A 112 -10.87 -3.87 5.11
C ALA A 112 -11.08 -5.31 4.64
N ARG A 113 -10.89 -5.60 3.34
CA ARG A 113 -10.79 -6.97 2.89
C ARG A 113 -9.35 -7.36 3.19
N TYR A 114 -9.16 -7.96 4.36
CA TYR A 114 -7.90 -8.60 4.71
C TYR A 114 -7.65 -9.67 3.66
N LEU A 115 -6.69 -9.42 2.77
CA LEU A 115 -6.24 -10.43 1.83
C LEU A 115 -5.24 -11.30 2.59
N PHE A 116 -5.72 -12.43 3.08
CA PHE A 116 -4.87 -13.53 3.52
C PHE A 116 -4.42 -14.27 2.27
N ILE A 117 -3.13 -14.19 1.95
CA ILE A 117 -2.50 -15.05 0.94
C ILE A 117 -1.64 -16.04 1.74
N PRO A 118 -2.09 -17.30 1.92
CA PRO A 118 -1.32 -18.34 2.61
C PRO A 118 -0.10 -18.82 1.82
#